data_AF-A0A8C6T4R2-F1
#
_entry.id   AF-A0A8C6T4R2-F1
#
_cell.length_a   1.000
_cell.length_b   1.000
_cell.length_c   1.000
_cell.angle_alpha   90.00
_cell.angle_beta   90.00
_cell.angle_gamma   90.00
#
_symmetry.space_group_name_H-M   'P 1'
#
loop_
_entity.id
_entity.type
_entity.pdbx_description
1 polymer ?
#
loop_
_entity_poly.entity_id
_entity_poly.type
_entity_poly.pdbx_seq_one_letter_code
_entity_poly.pdbx_strand_id
1 'polypeptide(L)'
;LSTVTKTVCAEQCDGRCFGPFVSDCCHRECAGGCFGPKDTDCFACTNFNDSGACVTQCPQPFVYNPTSFQLEHNPGAKYTYGAFCVKKCPHNFVVDQSSCVRACPSNKMEVEESRIKMCIPALISVQKVGHVIHNWTNIDKFVNCTKINGNLVHVPIRRDVYHNIEALDPEKLNVFRTVREVTGFLNIQSWPDNMTDLSVFSNLATIGGRALYSGISLLVLKQQGISSLQLQSLREISAGNVHIAENSKLCYYNTLNWTQLFSTASQKVLIRNNRSPKECSRDRMVCDPLCSDAGCWGPGPDQCLSCRHFSRGRTCVDACHLHDGEIREYANGSVCVECDAQCERADDDSLTCNGPGPEHCIKCLHFKDGPNCVEKCPDGLQGANSFIFKYAESNNECHPCHSNCTQGYVQTHVSYLGNVNLERMCAVQVGVSLFRH
;
A
#
# COMPACT_ATOMS: atom_id res chain seq x y z
N LEU A 1 5.87 -54.75 -11.63
CA LEU A 1 7.14 -54.00 -11.72
C LEU A 1 7.45 -53.76 -13.18
N SER A 2 7.20 -52.54 -13.69
CA SER A 2 7.58 -52.16 -15.05
C SER A 2 8.97 -51.57 -15.00
N THR A 3 9.90 -52.21 -15.71
CA THR A 3 11.27 -51.76 -15.97
C THR A 3 11.27 -50.37 -16.61
N VAL A 4 11.56 -49.33 -15.83
CA VAL A 4 11.89 -48.00 -16.35
C VAL A 4 13.26 -48.10 -17.00
N THR A 5 13.27 -48.28 -18.31
CA THR A 5 14.45 -48.29 -19.16
C THR A 5 15.25 -47.01 -18.91
N LYS A 6 16.44 -47.17 -18.32
CA LYS A 6 17.46 -46.11 -18.28
C LYS A 6 18.06 -46.01 -19.69
N THR A 7 17.38 -45.30 -20.59
CA THR A 7 17.94 -44.90 -21.88
C THR A 7 19.21 -44.09 -21.59
N VAL A 8 20.35 -44.51 -22.13
CA VAL A 8 21.61 -43.75 -22.00
C VAL A 8 21.49 -42.56 -22.92
N CYS A 9 21.20 -41.40 -22.35
CA CYS A 9 21.16 -40.14 -23.10
C CYS A 9 22.57 -39.73 -23.52
N ALA A 10 22.65 -38.97 -24.62
CA ALA A 10 23.89 -38.30 -25.00
C ALA A 10 24.30 -37.30 -23.91
N GLU A 11 25.61 -37.08 -23.73
CA GLU A 11 26.14 -36.16 -22.70
C GLU A 11 25.67 -34.71 -22.89
N GLN A 12 25.28 -34.33 -24.11
CA GLN A 12 24.79 -33.00 -24.45
C GLN A 12 23.33 -32.78 -24.04
N CYS A 13 22.60 -33.81 -23.60
CA CYS A 13 21.24 -33.62 -23.12
C CYS A 13 21.26 -33.03 -21.71
N ASP A 14 20.55 -31.91 -21.50
CA ASP A 14 20.41 -31.25 -20.19
C ASP A 14 19.69 -32.12 -19.13
N GLY A 15 19.09 -33.25 -19.52
CA GLY A 15 18.46 -34.16 -18.58
C GLY A 15 18.00 -35.48 -19.19
N ARG A 16 16.90 -35.47 -19.94
CA ARG A 16 16.20 -36.69 -20.39
C ARG A 16 16.21 -36.82 -21.90
N CYS A 17 15.94 -38.03 -22.37
CA CYS A 17 15.93 -38.37 -23.79
C CYS A 17 14.94 -39.50 -24.07
N PHE A 18 14.53 -39.60 -25.34
CA PHE A 18 13.72 -40.70 -25.86
C PHE A 18 14.51 -41.65 -26.76
N GLY A 19 15.82 -41.39 -26.90
CA GLY A 19 16.79 -42.20 -27.65
C GLY A 19 18.23 -41.81 -27.30
N PRO A 20 19.23 -42.53 -27.82
CA PRO A 20 20.63 -42.34 -27.43
C PRO A 20 21.34 -41.20 -28.19
N PHE A 21 20.73 -40.63 -29.22
CA PHE A 21 21.37 -39.58 -30.04
C PHE A 21 21.05 -38.18 -29.50
N VAL A 22 21.88 -37.19 -29.85
CA VAL A 22 21.67 -35.79 -29.45
C VAL A 22 20.36 -35.23 -30.02
N SER A 23 19.89 -35.74 -31.17
CA SER A 23 18.57 -35.41 -31.73
C SER A 23 17.40 -35.85 -30.85
N ASP A 24 17.66 -36.78 -29.92
CA ASP A 24 16.63 -37.44 -29.12
C ASP A 24 16.59 -36.86 -27.69
N CYS A 25 17.29 -35.74 -27.45
CA CYS A 25 17.19 -35.01 -26.20
C CYS A 25 15.79 -34.42 -26.04
N CYS A 26 15.23 -34.56 -24.85
CA CYS A 26 13.98 -33.90 -24.48
C CYS A 26 14.20 -32.41 -24.22
N HIS A 27 13.13 -31.64 -24.33
CA HIS A 27 13.13 -30.27 -23.82
C HIS A 27 13.48 -30.25 -22.32
N ARG A 28 14.23 -29.24 -21.88
CA ARG A 28 14.70 -29.12 -20.49
C ARG A 28 13.58 -29.08 -19.44
N GLU A 29 12.39 -28.62 -19.84
CA GLU A 29 11.21 -28.55 -18.97
C GLU A 29 10.45 -29.89 -18.88
N CYS A 30 10.92 -30.95 -19.54
CA CYS A 30 10.30 -32.28 -19.46
C CYS A 30 10.75 -33.07 -18.22
N ALA A 31 9.77 -33.55 -17.46
CA ALA A 31 9.95 -34.49 -16.36
C ALA A 31 9.59 -35.93 -16.80
N GLY A 32 10.36 -36.91 -16.31
CA GLY A 32 10.20 -38.33 -16.64
C GLY A 32 10.74 -38.75 -18.01
N GLY A 33 10.36 -38.04 -19.08
CA GLY A 33 10.73 -38.31 -20.47
C GLY A 33 9.89 -37.50 -21.46
N CYS A 34 9.99 -37.79 -22.75
CA CYS A 34 9.24 -37.10 -23.81
C CYS A 34 9.00 -38.01 -25.02
N PHE A 35 8.07 -37.61 -25.89
CA PHE A 35 7.81 -38.24 -27.20
C PHE A 35 8.55 -37.54 -28.35
N GLY A 36 9.18 -36.39 -28.07
CA GLY A 36 9.82 -35.53 -29.05
C GLY A 36 10.57 -34.38 -28.38
N PRO A 37 11.27 -33.55 -29.16
CA PRO A 37 12.17 -32.52 -28.61
C PRO A 37 11.46 -31.25 -28.12
N LYS A 38 10.16 -31.07 -28.40
CA LYS A 38 9.44 -29.84 -28.03
C LYS A 38 8.97 -29.87 -26.57
N ASP A 39 8.75 -28.68 -26.02
CA ASP A 39 8.14 -28.47 -24.70
C ASP A 39 6.69 -28.98 -24.60
N THR A 40 6.03 -29.23 -25.74
CA THR A 40 4.71 -29.86 -25.83
C THR A 40 4.73 -31.39 -25.85
N ASP A 41 5.90 -32.00 -26.05
CA ASP A 41 6.04 -33.44 -26.25
C ASP A 41 6.43 -34.17 -24.94
N CYS A 42 6.46 -33.47 -23.82
CA CYS A 42 6.85 -34.01 -22.52
C CYS A 42 5.82 -34.99 -21.96
N PHE A 43 6.28 -36.03 -21.25
CA PHE A 43 5.39 -36.92 -20.48
C PHE A 43 4.75 -36.19 -19.30
N ALA A 44 5.52 -35.32 -18.66
CA ALA A 44 5.09 -34.42 -17.59
C ALA A 44 5.98 -33.17 -17.60
N CYS A 45 5.50 -32.08 -17.00
CA CYS A 45 6.29 -30.85 -16.87
C CYS A 45 7.08 -30.84 -15.57
N THR A 46 8.30 -30.32 -15.61
CA THR A 46 9.13 -30.08 -14.42
C THR A 46 8.52 -29.01 -13.52
N ASN A 47 7.97 -27.94 -14.12
CA ASN A 47 7.43 -26.79 -13.41
C ASN A 47 5.92 -26.64 -13.65
N PHE A 48 5.52 -25.99 -14.75
CA PHE A 48 4.10 -25.73 -15.04
C PHE A 48 3.71 -26.19 -16.44
N ASN A 49 2.48 -26.68 -16.56
CA ASN A 49 1.83 -26.94 -17.84
C ASN A 49 0.97 -25.72 -18.21
N ASP A 50 1.36 -25.03 -19.27
CA ASP A 50 0.52 -24.02 -19.90
C ASP A 50 -0.12 -24.54 -21.19
N SER A 51 -1.37 -25.01 -21.07
CA SER A 51 -2.20 -25.39 -22.22
C SER A 51 -1.53 -26.44 -23.14
N GLY A 52 -0.73 -27.34 -22.55
CA GLY A 52 0.00 -28.41 -23.23
C GLY A 52 1.52 -28.19 -23.31
N ALA A 53 2.01 -26.95 -23.17
CA ALA A 53 3.44 -26.65 -23.19
C ALA A 53 4.03 -26.61 -21.78
N CYS A 54 5.20 -27.20 -21.57
CA CYS A 54 5.90 -27.14 -20.29
C CYS A 54 6.75 -25.87 -20.16
N VAL A 55 6.38 -25.01 -19.21
CA VAL A 55 7.00 -23.68 -18.99
C VAL A 55 7.59 -23.56 -17.59
N THR A 56 8.65 -22.76 -17.46
CA THR A 56 9.29 -22.45 -16.17
C THR A 56 8.43 -21.58 -15.26
N GLN A 57 7.66 -20.67 -15.86
CA GLN A 57 6.78 -19.73 -15.15
C GLN A 57 5.55 -19.43 -15.99
N CYS A 58 4.40 -19.22 -15.34
CA CYS A 58 3.19 -18.82 -16.04
C CYS A 58 3.31 -17.36 -16.57
N PRO A 59 2.59 -17.03 -17.66
CA PRO A 59 2.51 -15.66 -18.18
C PRO A 59 2.16 -14.64 -17.09
N GLN A 60 3.06 -13.70 -16.85
CA GLN A 60 2.96 -12.74 -15.75
C GLN A 60 1.80 -11.74 -15.94
N PRO A 61 1.19 -11.22 -14.86
CA PRO A 61 0.12 -10.23 -14.91
C PRO A 61 0.53 -8.90 -15.54
N PHE A 62 1.81 -8.54 -15.43
CA PHE A 62 2.38 -7.33 -15.99
C PHE A 62 3.55 -7.69 -16.91
N VAL A 63 3.64 -7.00 -18.04
CA VAL A 63 4.71 -7.12 -19.02
C VAL A 63 5.27 -5.74 -19.32
N TYR A 64 6.58 -5.66 -19.52
CA TYR A 64 7.24 -4.41 -19.85
C TYR A 64 6.91 -4.03 -21.29
N ASN A 65 6.37 -2.83 -21.51
CA ASN A 65 6.11 -2.28 -22.83
C ASN A 65 7.28 -1.37 -23.25
N PRO A 66 8.05 -1.74 -24.29
CA PRO A 66 9.20 -0.94 -24.74
C PRO A 66 8.85 0.45 -25.29
N THR A 67 7.57 0.71 -25.59
CA THR A 67 7.10 1.99 -26.14
C THR A 67 6.78 2.99 -25.03
N SER A 68 6.16 2.53 -23.95
CA SER A 68 5.80 3.36 -22.79
C SER A 68 6.83 3.34 -21.68
N PHE A 69 7.81 2.43 -21.74
CA PHE A 69 8.87 2.25 -20.74
C PHE A 69 8.33 1.90 -19.35
N GLN A 70 7.18 1.23 -19.29
CA GLN A 70 6.48 0.89 -18.06
C GLN A 70 5.98 -0.56 -18.09
N LEU A 71 5.69 -1.10 -16.91
CA LEU A 71 5.01 -2.38 -16.74
C LEU A 71 3.51 -2.19 -16.97
N GLU A 72 2.99 -2.81 -18.02
CA GLU A 72 1.57 -2.75 -18.41
C GLU A 72 0.87 -4.08 -18.16
N HIS A 73 -0.46 -4.04 -17.98
CA HIS A 73 -1.24 -5.24 -17.76
C HIS A 73 -1.22 -6.17 -18.98
N ASN A 74 -0.84 -7.44 -18.77
CA ASN A 74 -0.77 -8.46 -19.81
C ASN A 74 -2.14 -9.12 -20.04
N PRO A 75 -2.78 -8.97 -21.21
CA PRO A 75 -4.05 -9.63 -21.51
C PRO A 75 -3.94 -11.16 -21.55
N GLY A 76 -2.73 -11.69 -21.79
CA GLY A 76 -2.42 -13.12 -21.81
C GLY A 76 -2.05 -13.70 -20.45
N ALA A 77 -2.15 -12.93 -19.37
CA ALA A 77 -1.79 -13.36 -18.03
C ALA A 77 -2.51 -14.64 -17.60
N LYS A 78 -1.78 -15.53 -16.92
CA LYS A 78 -2.32 -16.74 -16.31
C LYS A 78 -1.76 -16.90 -14.91
N TYR A 79 -2.56 -17.50 -14.04
CA TYR A 79 -2.22 -17.74 -12.65
C TYR A 79 -1.69 -19.14 -12.47
N THR A 80 -0.73 -19.29 -11.56
CA THR A 80 -0.25 -20.61 -11.16
C THR A 80 -1.31 -21.30 -10.30
N TYR A 81 -1.63 -22.55 -10.61
CA TYR A 81 -2.49 -23.41 -9.81
C TYR A 81 -1.89 -24.82 -9.76
N GLY A 82 -1.18 -25.12 -8.68
CA GLY A 82 -0.36 -26.34 -8.60
C GLY A 82 0.69 -26.34 -9.69
N ALA A 83 0.67 -27.33 -10.57
CA ALA A 83 1.58 -27.46 -11.72
C ALA A 83 0.95 -26.99 -13.05
N PHE A 84 -0.08 -26.12 -13.01
CA PHE A 84 -0.79 -25.65 -14.20
C PHE A 84 -0.87 -24.12 -14.26
N CYS A 85 -0.91 -23.57 -15.46
CA CYS A 85 -1.22 -22.16 -15.72
C CYS A 85 -2.69 -22.01 -16.14
N VAL A 86 -3.47 -21.27 -15.36
CA VAL A 86 -4.92 -21.11 -15.58
C VAL A 86 -5.31 -19.66 -15.80
N LYS A 87 -6.22 -19.39 -16.75
CA LYS A 87 -6.75 -18.03 -16.98
C LYS A 87 -7.66 -17.54 -15.87
N LYS A 88 -8.30 -18.45 -15.15
CA LYS A 88 -9.19 -18.17 -14.01
C LYS A 88 -8.90 -19.18 -12.90
N CYS A 89 -8.80 -18.71 -11.67
CA CYS A 89 -8.68 -19.61 -10.54
C CYS A 89 -9.93 -20.50 -10.42
N PRO A 90 -9.78 -21.77 -10.00
CA PRO A 90 -10.90 -22.66 -9.74
C PRO A 90 -11.86 -22.12 -8.67
N HIS A 91 -13.05 -22.70 -8.59
CA HIS A 91 -14.02 -22.34 -7.56
C HIS A 91 -13.42 -22.50 -6.14
N ASN A 92 -13.67 -21.53 -5.26
CA ASN A 92 -13.09 -21.41 -3.90
C ASN A 92 -11.59 -21.08 -3.82
N PHE A 93 -10.97 -20.64 -4.91
CA PHE A 93 -9.62 -20.08 -4.89
C PHE A 93 -9.66 -18.58 -5.14
N VAL A 94 -8.64 -17.88 -4.62
CA VAL A 94 -8.45 -16.44 -4.73
C VAL A 94 -7.09 -16.15 -5.36
N VAL A 95 -7.00 -15.10 -6.16
CA VAL A 95 -5.75 -14.68 -6.80
C VAL A 95 -4.90 -13.91 -5.80
N ASP A 96 -3.67 -14.34 -5.53
CA ASP A 96 -2.66 -13.54 -4.85
C ASP A 96 -1.45 -13.33 -5.76
N GLN A 97 -1.19 -12.07 -6.13
CA GLN A 97 -0.17 -11.66 -7.10
C GLN A 97 -0.31 -12.36 -8.46
N SER A 98 0.32 -13.52 -8.64
CA SER A 98 0.31 -14.34 -9.86
C SER A 98 -0.10 -15.80 -9.61
N SER A 99 -0.71 -16.09 -8.46
CA SER A 99 -0.99 -17.46 -8.00
C SER A 99 -2.39 -17.64 -7.44
N CYS A 100 -2.97 -18.83 -7.60
CA CYS A 100 -4.25 -19.19 -7.00
C CYS A 100 -4.05 -19.82 -5.61
N VAL A 101 -4.45 -19.12 -4.56
CA VAL A 101 -4.35 -19.57 -3.17
C VAL A 101 -5.73 -19.88 -2.58
N ARG A 102 -5.78 -20.72 -1.54
CA ARG A 102 -7.05 -21.10 -0.89
C ARG A 102 -7.60 -20.00 0.03
N ALA A 103 -6.73 -19.14 0.53
CA ALA A 103 -7.05 -18.02 1.41
C ALA A 103 -5.96 -16.96 1.30
N CYS A 104 -6.33 -15.69 1.46
CA CYS A 104 -5.36 -14.60 1.45
C CYS A 104 -4.39 -14.68 2.65
N PRO A 105 -3.14 -14.22 2.49
CA PRO A 105 -2.20 -14.03 3.59
C PRO A 105 -2.77 -13.09 4.67
N SER A 106 -2.27 -13.20 5.91
CA SER A 106 -2.81 -12.47 7.08
C SER A 106 -2.82 -10.93 6.95
N ASN A 107 -2.02 -10.36 6.05
CA ASN A 107 -1.93 -8.93 5.76
C ASN A 107 -2.74 -8.49 4.51
N LYS A 108 -3.51 -9.40 3.91
CA LYS A 108 -4.35 -9.15 2.72
C LYS A 108 -5.78 -9.58 2.99
N MET A 109 -6.73 -9.03 2.22
CA MET A 109 -8.13 -9.42 2.29
C MET A 109 -8.66 -9.83 0.92
N GLU A 110 -9.60 -10.76 0.91
CA GLU A 110 -10.29 -11.20 -0.29
C GLU A 110 -11.29 -10.12 -0.73
N VAL A 111 -11.11 -9.61 -1.94
CA VAL A 111 -12.03 -8.69 -2.60
C VAL A 111 -12.45 -9.30 -3.93
N GLU A 112 -13.71 -9.13 -4.29
CA GLU A 112 -14.25 -9.56 -5.57
C GLU A 112 -14.38 -8.36 -6.50
N GLU A 113 -13.52 -8.31 -7.52
CA GLU A 113 -13.54 -7.27 -8.55
C GLU A 113 -13.81 -7.93 -9.90
N SER A 114 -14.81 -7.45 -10.65
CA SER A 114 -15.19 -8.01 -11.96
C SER A 114 -15.44 -9.54 -11.95
N ARG A 115 -16.03 -10.08 -10.86
CA ARG A 115 -16.27 -11.53 -10.61
C ARG A 115 -15.00 -12.38 -10.46
N ILE A 116 -13.86 -11.75 -10.18
CA ILE A 116 -12.59 -12.41 -9.85
C ILE A 116 -12.26 -12.08 -8.40
N LYS A 117 -12.07 -13.12 -7.58
CA LYS A 117 -11.65 -12.98 -6.19
C LYS A 117 -10.15 -12.82 -6.13
N MET A 118 -9.68 -11.74 -5.52
CA MET A 118 -8.27 -11.39 -5.42
C MET A 118 -7.89 -10.91 -4.02
N CYS A 119 -6.63 -11.10 -3.66
CA CYS A 119 -6.05 -10.67 -2.40
C CYS A 119 -5.45 -9.28 -2.57
N ILE A 120 -6.14 -8.26 -2.08
CA ILE A 120 -5.58 -6.92 -2.02
C ILE A 120 -4.89 -6.72 -0.66
N PRO A 121 -3.79 -5.94 -0.60
CA PRO A 121 -3.27 -5.45 0.67
C PRO A 121 -4.43 -4.90 1.49
N ALA A 122 -4.52 -5.31 2.75
CA ALA A 122 -5.58 -4.84 3.62
C ALA A 122 -5.36 -3.35 3.92
N LEU A 123 -5.75 -2.47 2.99
CA LEU A 123 -6.21 -1.13 3.29
C LEU A 123 -7.53 -1.32 4.03
N ILE A 124 -7.35 -1.67 5.30
CA ILE A 124 -8.30 -1.86 6.39
C ILE A 124 -9.73 -1.50 5.94
N SER A 125 -10.46 -2.49 5.43
CA SER A 125 -11.92 -2.45 5.32
C SER A 125 -12.46 -3.75 5.90
N VAL A 126 -12.17 -3.97 7.18
CA VAL A 126 -12.90 -4.96 7.96
C VAL A 126 -14.29 -4.36 8.22
N GLN A 127 -15.24 -4.67 7.33
CA GLN A 127 -16.66 -4.42 7.59
C GLN A 127 -17.10 -5.35 8.72
N LYS A 128 -17.04 -4.87 9.96
CA LYS A 128 -17.67 -5.54 11.10
C LYS A 128 -18.95 -4.80 11.44
N VAL A 129 -20.07 -5.51 11.34
CA VAL A 129 -21.38 -5.03 11.78
C VAL A 129 -21.35 -5.03 13.31
N GLY A 130 -21.35 -3.84 13.91
CA GLY A 130 -21.32 -3.65 15.36
C GLY A 130 -22.60 -2.98 15.84
N HIS A 131 -23.51 -3.76 16.42
CA HIS A 131 -24.63 -3.21 17.18
C HIS A 131 -24.18 -2.86 18.60
N VAL A 132 -24.32 -1.58 18.94
CA VAL A 132 -24.39 -0.93 20.27
C VAL A 132 -23.50 -1.52 21.38
N ILE A 133 -22.47 -0.78 21.79
CA ILE A 133 -21.72 -1.07 23.02
C ILE A 133 -22.61 -0.69 24.21
N HIS A 134 -23.25 -1.69 24.80
CA HIS A 134 -23.84 -1.59 26.14
C HIS A 134 -22.92 -2.20 27.22
N ASN A 135 -21.91 -3.01 26.84
CA ASN A 135 -21.05 -3.72 27.78
C ASN A 135 -19.66 -4.08 27.18
N TRP A 136 -18.62 -4.08 28.02
CA TRP A 136 -17.18 -4.19 27.67
C TRP A 136 -16.73 -5.58 27.21
N THR A 137 -17.57 -6.61 27.35
CA THR A 137 -17.27 -7.99 26.90
C THR A 137 -17.08 -8.13 25.39
N ASN A 138 -17.40 -7.10 24.60
CA ASN A 138 -17.34 -7.11 23.14
C ASN A 138 -16.25 -6.21 22.54
N ILE A 139 -15.42 -5.53 23.34
CA ILE A 139 -14.43 -4.56 22.82
C ILE A 139 -13.41 -5.21 21.88
N ASP A 140 -12.99 -6.43 22.18
CA ASP A 140 -12.03 -7.21 21.38
C ASP A 140 -12.57 -7.54 19.98
N LYS A 141 -13.90 -7.44 19.76
CA LYS A 141 -14.50 -7.61 18.42
C LYS A 141 -14.08 -6.49 17.48
N PHE A 142 -13.73 -5.30 17.99
CA PHE A 142 -13.35 -4.13 17.20
C PHE A 142 -11.86 -4.09 16.80
N VAL A 143 -11.06 -5.10 17.18
CA VAL A 143 -9.67 -5.20 16.72
C VAL A 143 -9.63 -5.19 15.19
N ASN A 144 -8.79 -4.29 14.66
CA ASN A 144 -8.57 -4.01 13.24
C ASN A 144 -9.82 -3.56 12.46
N CYS A 145 -10.83 -2.98 13.14
CA CYS A 145 -12.02 -2.45 12.51
C CYS A 145 -11.80 -1.01 12.01
N THR A 146 -12.01 -0.76 10.72
CA THR A 146 -12.04 0.61 10.16
C THR A 146 -13.40 1.23 10.07
N LYS A 147 -14.43 0.41 9.82
CA LYS A 147 -15.77 0.90 9.58
C LYS A 147 -16.74 0.25 10.54
N ILE A 148 -17.38 1.07 11.37
CA ILE A 148 -18.39 0.64 12.30
C ILE A 148 -19.76 0.90 11.67
N ASN A 149 -20.41 -0.18 11.24
CA ASN A 149 -21.79 -0.15 10.78
C ASN A 149 -22.73 -0.13 11.99
N GLY A 150 -22.97 1.06 12.54
CA GLY A 150 -23.80 1.24 13.72
C GLY A 150 -23.40 2.47 14.53
N ASN A 151 -23.63 2.39 15.84
CA ASN A 151 -23.39 3.47 16.79
C ASN A 151 -22.28 3.08 17.78
N LEU A 152 -21.45 4.04 18.16
CA LEU A 152 -20.55 3.92 19.29
C LEU A 152 -21.13 4.65 20.48
N VAL A 153 -21.31 3.94 21.59
CA VAL A 153 -21.88 4.50 22.82
C VAL A 153 -20.98 4.11 23.98
N HIS A 154 -20.44 5.11 24.67
CA HIS A 154 -19.71 4.95 25.90
C HIS A 154 -20.54 5.59 27.02
N VAL A 155 -21.23 4.77 27.80
CA VAL A 155 -22.00 5.21 28.99
C VAL A 155 -21.28 4.78 30.26
N PRO A 156 -21.47 5.50 31.39
CA PRO A 156 -20.90 5.09 32.67
C PRO A 156 -21.43 3.70 33.04
N ILE A 157 -20.55 2.72 33.16
CA ILE A 157 -20.94 1.43 33.74
C ILE A 157 -20.98 1.63 35.25
N ARG A 158 -22.19 1.71 35.81
CA ARG A 158 -22.38 1.50 37.24
C ARG A 158 -21.86 0.09 37.53
N ARG A 159 -20.90 -0.05 38.47
CA ARG A 159 -20.48 -1.36 38.98
C ARG A 159 -21.73 -2.15 39.31
N ASP A 160 -22.05 -3.15 38.49
CA ASP A 160 -23.14 -4.04 38.78
C ASP A 160 -22.56 -5.20 39.59
N VAL A 161 -22.62 -5.04 40.93
CA VAL A 161 -22.15 -6.04 41.91
C VAL A 161 -22.86 -7.39 41.69
N TYR A 162 -24.02 -7.41 41.03
CA TYR A 162 -24.76 -8.62 40.69
C TYR A 162 -24.19 -9.40 39.48
N HIS A 163 -23.51 -8.73 38.54
CA HIS A 163 -23.04 -9.36 37.29
C HIS A 163 -21.52 -9.53 37.20
N ASN A 164 -20.77 -9.18 38.25
CA ASN A 164 -19.30 -9.31 38.34
C ASN A 164 -18.54 -8.72 37.12
N ILE A 165 -19.02 -7.58 36.61
CA ILE A 165 -18.40 -6.90 35.46
C ILE A 165 -17.22 -6.05 35.97
N GLU A 166 -16.00 -6.46 35.63
CA GLU A 166 -14.78 -5.71 35.94
C GLU A 166 -14.76 -4.35 35.22
N ALA A 167 -14.06 -3.39 35.84
CA ALA A 167 -13.83 -2.09 35.22
C ALA A 167 -13.00 -2.26 33.94
N LEU A 168 -13.35 -1.54 32.88
CA LEU A 168 -12.59 -1.57 31.64
C LEU A 168 -11.15 -1.11 31.87
N ASP A 169 -10.20 -1.91 31.40
CA ASP A 169 -8.83 -1.45 31.20
C ASP A 169 -8.80 -0.37 30.09
N PRO A 170 -8.45 0.89 30.41
CA PRO A 170 -8.40 1.99 29.44
C PRO A 170 -7.57 1.67 28.20
N GLU A 171 -6.54 0.83 28.31
CA GLU A 171 -5.69 0.42 27.18
C GLU A 171 -6.48 -0.32 26.09
N LYS A 172 -7.56 -1.02 26.44
CA LYS A 172 -8.41 -1.70 25.46
C LYS A 172 -9.15 -0.73 24.52
N LEU A 173 -9.27 0.55 24.86
CA LEU A 173 -9.86 1.56 23.96
C LEU A 173 -9.00 1.83 22.73
N ASN A 174 -7.70 1.46 22.76
CA ASN A 174 -6.81 1.62 21.61
C ASN A 174 -7.24 0.81 20.38
N VAL A 175 -8.13 -0.18 20.51
CA VAL A 175 -8.69 -0.91 19.35
C VAL A 175 -9.38 0.04 18.35
N PHE A 176 -9.91 1.17 18.84
CA PHE A 176 -10.57 2.16 18.01
C PHE A 176 -9.62 3.02 17.18
N ARG A 177 -8.29 2.95 17.41
CA ARG A 177 -7.30 3.70 16.61
C ARG A 177 -7.37 3.35 15.13
N THR A 178 -7.84 2.16 14.79
CA THR A 178 -7.99 1.75 13.38
C THR A 178 -9.27 2.29 12.72
N VAL A 179 -10.24 2.79 13.50
CA VAL A 179 -11.55 3.24 13.00
C VAL A 179 -11.40 4.54 12.21
N ARG A 180 -11.97 4.53 11.00
CA ARG A 180 -12.05 5.66 10.05
C ARG A 180 -13.48 6.14 9.81
N GLU A 181 -14.48 5.28 9.99
CA GLU A 181 -15.88 5.65 9.76
C GLU A 181 -16.81 5.03 10.80
N VAL A 182 -17.75 5.84 11.29
CA VAL A 182 -18.90 5.38 12.09
C VAL A 182 -20.17 5.77 11.33
N THR A 183 -20.97 4.79 10.89
CA THR A 183 -22.13 5.10 10.03
C THR A 183 -23.29 5.77 10.76
N GLY A 184 -23.42 5.52 12.07
CA GLY A 184 -24.45 6.07 12.94
C GLY A 184 -23.94 7.28 13.74
N PHE A 185 -24.02 7.21 15.06
CA PHE A 185 -23.56 8.27 15.97
C PHE A 185 -22.46 7.82 16.93
N LEU A 186 -21.69 8.79 17.44
CA LEU A 186 -20.71 8.64 18.52
C LEU A 186 -21.23 9.36 19.78
N ASN A 187 -21.42 8.63 20.87
CA ASN A 187 -21.97 9.13 22.12
C ASN A 187 -21.05 8.78 23.30
N ILE A 188 -20.42 9.80 23.89
CA ILE A 188 -19.47 9.69 24.99
C ILE A 188 -20.05 10.40 26.22
N GLN A 189 -20.55 9.60 27.16
CA GLN A 189 -21.10 10.02 28.45
C GLN A 189 -20.25 9.54 29.64
N SER A 190 -19.25 8.70 29.40
CA SER A 190 -18.19 8.38 30.35
C SER A 190 -16.89 8.18 29.59
N TRP A 191 -15.77 8.47 30.24
CA TRP A 191 -14.43 8.30 29.70
C TRP A 191 -13.47 8.05 30.87
N PRO A 192 -12.40 7.25 30.71
CA PRO A 192 -11.44 7.01 31.78
C PRO A 192 -10.79 8.31 32.25
N ASP A 193 -10.70 8.51 33.58
CA ASP A 193 -10.15 9.74 34.18
C ASP A 193 -8.67 9.98 33.87
N ASN A 194 -7.92 8.91 33.57
CA ASN A 194 -6.51 8.96 33.19
C ASN A 194 -6.30 9.34 31.71
N MET A 195 -7.35 9.38 30.90
CA MET A 195 -7.28 9.75 29.48
C MET A 195 -7.77 11.18 29.29
N THR A 196 -6.87 12.05 28.82
CA THR A 196 -7.10 13.51 28.70
C THR A 196 -7.71 13.95 27.38
N ASP A 197 -7.97 13.02 26.47
CA ASP A 197 -8.45 13.29 25.11
C ASP A 197 -9.10 12.03 24.49
N LEU A 198 -9.59 12.18 23.25
CA LEU A 198 -10.21 11.12 22.47
C LEU A 198 -9.31 10.64 21.32
N SER A 199 -7.98 10.75 21.45
CA SER A 199 -7.00 10.39 20.40
C SER A 199 -7.05 8.94 19.94
N VAL A 200 -7.74 8.05 20.68
CA VAL A 200 -8.09 6.71 20.18
C VAL A 200 -8.95 6.75 18.93
N PHE A 201 -9.61 7.88 18.64
CA PHE A 201 -10.36 8.13 17.40
C PHE A 201 -9.60 9.07 16.43
N SER A 202 -8.27 9.20 16.56
CA SER A 202 -7.46 10.09 15.70
C SER A 202 -7.57 9.81 14.20
N ASN A 203 -7.88 8.57 13.79
CA ASN A 203 -8.08 8.19 12.40
C ASN A 203 -9.55 8.28 11.93
N LEU A 204 -10.50 8.61 12.82
CA LEU A 204 -11.91 8.75 12.49
C LEU A 204 -12.10 9.93 11.53
N ALA A 205 -12.47 9.65 10.28
CA ALA A 205 -12.64 10.64 9.23
C ALA A 205 -14.10 11.08 9.06
N THR A 206 -15.05 10.16 9.26
CA THR A 206 -16.47 10.40 8.96
C THR A 206 -17.40 9.86 10.05
N ILE A 207 -18.36 10.69 10.47
CA ILE A 207 -19.53 10.28 11.26
C ILE A 207 -20.77 10.43 10.37
N GLY A 208 -21.35 9.30 9.96
CA GLY A 208 -22.38 9.27 8.93
C GLY A 208 -23.77 9.75 9.38
N GLY A 209 -24.14 9.60 10.66
CA GLY A 209 -25.43 10.07 11.17
C GLY A 209 -26.66 9.36 10.58
N ARG A 210 -26.52 8.14 10.02
CA ARG A 210 -27.66 7.34 9.53
C ARG A 210 -28.64 6.94 10.63
N ALA A 211 -28.14 6.89 11.86
CA ALA A 211 -28.91 6.79 13.09
C ALA A 211 -28.46 7.93 14.02
N LEU A 212 -29.40 8.48 14.80
CA LEU A 212 -29.18 9.65 15.64
C LEU A 212 -29.66 9.39 17.07
N TYR A 213 -28.94 9.89 18.07
CA TYR A 213 -29.38 9.91 19.46
C TYR A 213 -30.12 11.22 19.74
N SER A 214 -31.45 11.19 19.75
CA SER A 214 -32.28 12.39 19.92
C SER A 214 -31.91 13.53 18.94
N GLY A 215 -31.62 13.18 17.68
CA GLY A 215 -31.18 14.13 16.63
C GLY A 215 -29.69 14.47 16.65
N ILE A 216 -28.88 13.82 17.48
CA ILE A 216 -27.44 14.09 17.66
C ILE A 216 -26.61 12.95 17.05
N SER A 217 -25.55 13.30 16.31
CA SER A 217 -24.59 12.34 15.74
C SER A 217 -23.24 12.32 16.46
N LEU A 218 -22.88 13.40 17.17
CA LEU A 218 -21.73 13.46 18.06
C LEU A 218 -22.12 14.06 19.41
N LEU A 219 -22.02 13.28 20.48
CA LEU A 219 -22.30 13.70 21.85
C LEU A 219 -21.07 13.49 22.74
N VAL A 220 -20.60 14.55 23.40
CA VAL A 220 -19.54 14.49 24.43
C VAL A 220 -20.02 15.27 25.66
N LEU A 221 -20.42 14.55 26.69
CA LEU A 221 -21.17 15.11 27.82
C LEU A 221 -20.56 14.73 29.16
N LYS A 222 -20.36 15.69 30.07
CA LYS A 222 -19.95 15.47 31.48
C LYS A 222 -18.57 14.83 31.70
N GLN A 223 -17.64 14.98 30.75
CA GLN A 223 -16.29 14.45 30.89
C GLN A 223 -15.39 15.40 31.71
N GLN A 224 -14.95 14.96 32.89
CA GLN A 224 -14.14 15.78 33.81
C GLN A 224 -12.62 15.64 33.57
N GLY A 225 -12.19 14.58 32.88
CA GLY A 225 -10.78 14.32 32.57
C GLY A 225 -10.26 14.94 31.27
N ILE A 226 -11.14 15.14 30.28
CA ILE A 226 -10.71 15.56 28.94
C ILE A 226 -10.39 17.04 28.86
N SER A 227 -9.26 17.36 28.22
CA SER A 227 -8.74 18.71 27.98
C SER A 227 -8.77 19.11 26.49
N SER A 228 -8.80 18.12 25.58
CA SER A 228 -8.91 18.30 24.13
C SER A 228 -9.70 17.15 23.50
N LEU A 229 -10.17 17.32 22.27
CA LEU A 229 -10.92 16.26 21.55
C LEU A 229 -9.97 15.36 20.73
N GLN A 230 -8.99 15.94 20.05
CA GLN A 230 -8.02 15.24 19.19
C GLN A 230 -8.62 14.28 18.14
N LEU A 231 -9.74 14.70 17.54
CA LEU A 231 -10.36 14.02 16.40
C LEU A 231 -9.66 14.42 15.08
N GLN A 232 -8.34 14.22 15.04
CA GLN A 232 -7.41 14.74 14.02
C GLN A 232 -7.89 14.56 12.58
N SER A 233 -8.33 13.36 12.22
CA SER A 233 -8.72 13.04 10.83
C SER A 233 -10.17 13.37 10.52
N LEU A 234 -10.97 13.86 11.48
CA LEU A 234 -12.39 14.12 11.27
C LEU A 234 -12.55 15.26 10.26
N ARG A 235 -13.24 14.96 9.16
CA ARG A 235 -13.50 15.91 8.07
C ARG A 235 -14.98 16.02 7.73
N GLU A 236 -15.81 15.03 8.13
CA GLU A 236 -17.22 15.03 7.78
C GLU A 236 -18.11 14.49 8.91
N ILE A 237 -19.22 15.20 9.17
CA ILE A 237 -20.38 14.76 9.93
C ILE A 237 -21.60 14.90 9.03
N SER A 238 -21.97 13.80 8.37
CA SER A 238 -22.89 13.83 7.23
C SER A 238 -24.34 14.19 7.62
N ALA A 239 -24.77 13.81 8.82
CA ALA A 239 -26.10 14.12 9.35
C ALA A 239 -26.08 14.20 10.88
N GLY A 240 -27.08 14.86 11.46
CA GLY A 240 -27.24 15.01 12.91
C GLY A 240 -26.49 16.19 13.50
N ASN A 241 -26.95 16.62 14.68
CA ASN A 241 -26.37 17.73 15.43
C ASN A 241 -25.16 17.28 16.27
N VAL A 242 -24.36 18.24 16.70
CA VAL A 242 -23.25 18.03 17.63
C VAL A 242 -23.60 18.63 18.99
N HIS A 243 -23.31 17.92 20.07
CA HIS A 243 -23.52 18.40 21.43
C HIS A 243 -22.30 18.13 22.30
N ILE A 244 -21.64 19.19 22.75
CA ILE A 244 -20.46 19.13 23.60
C ILE A 244 -20.72 19.97 24.83
N ALA A 245 -20.99 19.34 25.97
CA ALA A 245 -21.41 20.06 27.16
C ALA A 245 -20.89 19.49 28.48
N GLU A 246 -20.79 20.35 29.49
CA GLU A 246 -20.46 19.97 30.87
C GLU A 246 -19.08 19.32 31.04
N ASN A 247 -18.14 19.61 30.12
CA ASN A 247 -16.77 19.12 30.16
C ASN A 247 -15.86 20.22 30.76
N SER A 248 -15.70 20.20 32.08
CA SER A 248 -15.15 21.33 32.86
C SER A 248 -13.70 21.71 32.54
N LYS A 249 -12.91 20.78 32.00
CA LYS A 249 -11.50 20.99 31.62
C LYS A 249 -11.26 21.12 30.11
N LEU A 250 -12.29 20.91 29.29
CA LEU A 250 -12.16 20.85 27.83
C LEU A 250 -11.88 22.23 27.25
N CYS A 251 -10.82 22.35 26.44
CA CYS A 251 -10.46 23.51 25.63
C CYS A 251 -10.50 23.17 24.12
N TYR A 252 -10.12 24.12 23.26
CA TYR A 252 -10.06 24.02 21.77
C TYR A 252 -11.40 23.88 21.04
N TYR A 253 -12.43 23.33 21.69
CA TYR A 253 -13.77 23.13 21.15
C TYR A 253 -14.39 24.39 20.51
N ASN A 254 -14.02 25.57 21.01
CA ASN A 254 -14.54 26.87 20.58
C ASN A 254 -13.83 27.44 19.35
N THR A 255 -12.71 26.84 18.94
CA THR A 255 -11.91 27.31 17.78
C THR A 255 -12.42 26.71 16.48
N LEU A 256 -13.09 25.55 16.55
CA LEU A 256 -13.49 24.77 15.40
C LEU A 256 -14.62 25.43 14.61
N ASN A 257 -14.41 25.59 13.31
CA ASN A 257 -15.46 25.94 12.38
C ASN A 257 -16.31 24.72 12.00
N TRP A 258 -17.26 24.37 12.86
CA TRP A 258 -18.16 23.22 12.69
C TRP A 258 -18.91 23.20 11.36
N THR A 259 -19.17 24.36 10.75
CA THR A 259 -19.88 24.43 9.47
C THR A 259 -19.10 23.75 8.33
N GLN A 260 -17.77 23.69 8.41
CA GLN A 260 -16.94 22.98 7.43
C GLN A 260 -17.04 21.45 7.55
N LEU A 261 -17.51 20.93 8.69
CA LEU A 261 -17.70 19.51 8.92
C LEU A 261 -19.11 19.04 8.54
N PHE A 262 -20.08 19.95 8.41
CA PHE A 262 -21.47 19.61 8.16
C PHE A 262 -21.78 19.52 6.68
N SER A 263 -22.47 18.43 6.30
CA SER A 263 -22.94 18.25 4.92
C SER A 263 -24.25 18.99 4.64
N THR A 264 -24.98 19.41 5.68
CA THR A 264 -26.26 20.14 5.54
C THR A 264 -26.32 21.40 6.41
N ALA A 265 -26.89 22.49 5.88
CA ALA A 265 -27.01 23.77 6.58
C ALA A 265 -27.96 23.74 7.81
N SER A 266 -28.81 22.72 7.92
CA SER A 266 -29.72 22.54 9.06
C SER A 266 -29.03 22.02 10.33
N GLN A 267 -27.83 21.46 10.20
CA GLN A 267 -27.08 20.93 11.35
C GLN A 267 -26.63 22.05 12.26
N LYS A 268 -26.70 21.78 13.57
CA LYS A 268 -26.32 22.73 14.62
C LYS A 268 -25.37 22.08 15.59
N VAL A 269 -24.54 22.92 16.19
CA VAL A 269 -23.67 22.58 17.30
C VAL A 269 -24.17 23.25 18.57
N LEU A 270 -24.33 22.47 19.64
CA LEU A 270 -24.67 22.95 20.97
C LEU A 270 -23.46 22.81 21.88
N ILE A 271 -22.89 23.94 22.28
CA ILE A 271 -21.75 24.00 23.19
C ILE A 271 -22.15 24.81 24.44
N ARG A 272 -22.04 24.19 25.62
CA ARG A 272 -22.37 24.85 26.90
C ARG A 272 -21.61 24.25 28.06
N ASN A 273 -21.38 25.03 29.12
CA ASN A 273 -20.83 24.55 30.40
C ASN A 273 -19.49 23.77 30.26
N ASN A 274 -18.68 24.08 29.25
CA ASN A 274 -17.29 23.62 29.17
C ASN A 274 -16.36 24.69 29.78
N ARG A 275 -15.05 24.44 29.82
CA ARG A 275 -14.09 25.44 30.30
C ARG A 275 -14.20 26.74 29.50
N SER A 276 -14.08 27.89 30.18
CA SER A 276 -14.23 29.18 29.51
C SER A 276 -13.08 29.44 28.50
N PRO A 277 -13.35 29.94 27.29
CA PRO A 277 -12.29 30.21 26.31
C PRO A 277 -11.22 31.19 26.80
N LYS A 278 -11.60 32.13 27.69
CA LYS A 278 -10.67 33.08 28.32
C LYS A 278 -9.68 32.39 29.24
N GLU A 279 -10.13 31.42 30.04
CA GLU A 279 -9.24 30.61 30.88
C GLU A 279 -8.32 29.72 30.05
N CYS A 280 -8.87 29.07 29.00
CA CYS A 280 -8.05 28.29 28.07
C CYS A 280 -6.92 29.14 27.46
N SER A 281 -7.23 30.37 27.03
CA SER A 281 -6.24 31.29 26.46
C SER A 281 -5.18 31.72 27.46
N ARG A 282 -5.57 31.99 28.73
CA ARG A 282 -4.63 32.33 29.81
C ARG A 282 -3.63 31.20 30.07
N ASP A 283 -4.09 29.96 29.98
CA ASP A 283 -3.27 28.77 30.18
C ASP A 283 -2.54 28.33 28.89
N ARG A 284 -2.53 29.17 27.85
CA ARG A 284 -1.91 28.91 26.53
C ARG A 284 -2.44 27.65 25.83
N MET A 285 -3.69 27.27 26.11
CA MET A 285 -4.39 26.21 25.39
C MET A 285 -5.06 26.79 24.13
N VAL A 286 -4.23 27.16 23.17
CA VAL A 286 -4.61 27.78 21.88
C VAL A 286 -4.06 26.97 20.72
N CYS A 287 -4.68 27.10 19.54
CA CYS A 287 -4.22 26.39 18.34
C CYS A 287 -2.79 26.76 17.96
N ASP A 288 -2.12 25.82 17.30
CA ASP A 288 -0.80 26.05 16.74
C ASP A 288 -0.84 27.21 15.72
N PRO A 289 0.20 28.08 15.66
CA PRO A 289 0.26 29.16 14.68
C PRO A 289 0.14 28.72 13.22
N LEU A 290 0.47 27.47 12.90
CA LEU A 290 0.36 26.90 11.55
C LEU A 290 -1.08 26.47 11.19
N CYS A 291 -2.01 26.47 12.16
CA CYS A 291 -3.42 26.22 11.89
C CYS A 291 -4.08 27.42 11.21
N SER A 292 -4.99 27.15 10.28
CA SER A 292 -5.85 28.16 9.69
C SER A 292 -6.91 28.65 10.68
N ASP A 293 -7.69 29.64 10.27
CA ASP A 293 -8.84 30.15 11.04
C ASP A 293 -9.99 29.13 11.18
N ALA A 294 -9.86 27.95 10.55
CA ALA A 294 -10.79 26.84 10.74
C ALA A 294 -10.69 26.18 12.13
N GLY A 295 -9.62 26.47 12.88
CA GLY A 295 -9.42 25.98 14.25
C GLY A 295 -8.68 24.65 14.34
N CYS A 296 -8.70 24.04 15.53
CA CYS A 296 -7.95 22.83 15.83
C CYS A 296 -8.65 21.93 16.85
N TRP A 297 -8.30 20.65 16.84
CA TRP A 297 -8.83 19.62 17.73
C TRP A 297 -8.10 19.52 19.07
N GLY A 298 -6.93 20.16 19.18
CA GLY A 298 -6.01 20.09 20.31
C GLY A 298 -4.72 20.87 20.04
N PRO A 299 -3.70 20.73 20.90
CA PRO A 299 -2.41 21.37 20.71
C PRO A 299 -1.60 20.72 19.58
N GLY A 300 -0.72 21.50 18.96
CA GLY A 300 0.25 21.02 17.97
C GLY A 300 -0.20 21.18 16.51
N PRO A 301 0.76 21.21 15.57
CA PRO A 301 0.51 21.46 14.15
C PRO A 301 -0.17 20.28 13.44
N ASP A 302 -0.26 19.12 14.09
CA ASP A 302 -0.94 17.94 13.58
C ASP A 302 -2.42 17.89 13.96
N GLN A 303 -2.89 18.80 14.83
CA GLN A 303 -4.28 18.85 15.30
C GLN A 303 -5.12 19.93 14.60
N CYS A 304 -4.58 20.61 13.60
CA CYS A 304 -5.31 21.62 12.84
C CYS A 304 -6.45 21.01 12.01
N LEU A 305 -7.58 21.72 11.89
CA LEU A 305 -8.65 21.33 10.98
C LEU A 305 -8.21 21.50 9.52
N SER A 306 -7.50 22.59 9.22
CA SER A 306 -6.76 22.81 7.98
C SER A 306 -5.50 23.66 8.24
N CYS A 307 -4.51 23.50 7.38
CA CYS A 307 -3.24 24.21 7.48
C CYS A 307 -3.32 25.60 6.88
N ARG A 308 -2.61 26.56 7.48
CA ARG A 308 -2.50 27.92 6.96
C ARG A 308 -1.62 28.01 5.71
N HIS A 309 -0.52 27.25 5.69
CA HIS A 309 0.47 27.26 4.62
C HIS A 309 0.47 25.92 3.87
N PHE A 310 1.21 24.93 4.36
CA PHE A 310 1.30 23.61 3.72
C PHE A 310 1.02 22.48 4.72
N SER A 311 0.71 21.31 4.18
CA SER A 311 0.58 20.07 4.94
C SER A 311 1.59 19.02 4.48
N ARG A 312 2.33 18.44 5.43
CA ARG A 312 3.16 17.26 5.24
C ARG A 312 2.49 16.09 5.95
N GLY A 313 1.86 15.20 5.17
CA GLY A 313 1.02 14.15 5.71
C GLY A 313 -0.15 14.72 6.53
N ARG A 314 -0.12 14.55 7.86
CA ARG A 314 -1.14 15.07 8.79
C ARG A 314 -0.71 16.31 9.57
N THR A 315 0.50 16.80 9.34
CA THR A 315 1.10 17.89 10.11
C THR A 315 1.19 19.13 9.25
N CYS A 316 0.77 20.27 9.79
CA CYS A 316 0.95 21.55 9.14
C CYS A 316 2.40 22.00 9.23
N VAL A 317 2.93 22.53 8.13
CA VAL A 317 4.31 23.01 8.02
C VAL A 317 4.31 24.36 7.31
N ASP A 318 5.33 25.16 7.62
CA ASP A 318 5.45 26.53 7.08
C ASP A 318 5.86 26.51 5.59
N ALA A 319 6.73 25.58 5.20
CA ALA A 319 7.19 25.38 3.83
C ALA A 319 7.50 23.91 3.54
N CYS A 320 7.42 23.53 2.27
CA CYS A 320 7.93 22.25 1.77
C CYS A 320 9.45 22.32 1.54
N HIS A 321 10.12 21.17 1.60
CA HIS A 321 11.56 21.00 1.37
C HIS A 321 11.88 21.02 -0.14
N LEU A 322 11.65 22.17 -0.78
CA LEU A 322 11.84 22.35 -2.22
C LEU A 322 13.33 22.42 -2.59
N HIS A 323 14.11 23.15 -1.80
CA HIS A 323 15.52 23.48 -2.06
C HIS A 323 16.47 22.93 -0.98
N ASP A 324 15.94 22.53 0.17
CA ASP A 324 16.68 22.04 1.33
C ASP A 324 16.04 20.77 1.90
N GLY A 325 16.48 20.33 3.09
CA GLY A 325 15.93 19.14 3.75
C GLY A 325 16.51 17.80 3.27
N GLU A 326 16.45 16.79 4.14
CA GLU A 326 16.96 15.43 3.88
C GLU A 326 16.16 14.71 2.79
N ILE A 327 14.84 14.91 2.78
CA ILE A 327 13.94 14.38 1.77
C ILE A 327 13.40 15.58 1.00
N ARG A 328 13.67 15.59 -0.32
CA ARG A 328 13.23 16.66 -1.22
C ARG A 328 11.77 16.46 -1.58
N GLU A 329 11.07 17.57 -1.68
CA GLU A 329 9.63 17.62 -1.90
C GLU A 329 9.30 18.52 -3.09
N TYR A 330 8.10 18.33 -3.63
CA TYR A 330 7.43 19.32 -4.46
C TYR A 330 6.10 19.72 -3.81
N ALA A 331 5.61 20.91 -4.15
CA ALA A 331 4.34 21.40 -3.65
C ALA A 331 3.21 21.10 -4.65
N ASN A 332 2.26 20.24 -4.27
CA ASN A 332 1.01 20.04 -4.99
C ASN A 332 -0.10 20.87 -4.34
N GLY A 333 -0.24 22.13 -4.78
CA GLY A 333 -1.09 23.10 -4.11
C GLY A 333 -0.56 23.39 -2.70
N SER A 334 -1.35 23.09 -1.66
CA SER A 334 -0.96 23.25 -0.25
C SER A 334 -0.43 21.96 0.40
N VAL A 335 -0.09 20.94 -0.39
CA VAL A 335 0.41 19.65 0.11
C VAL A 335 1.85 19.43 -0.31
N CYS A 336 2.72 19.17 0.66
CA CYS A 336 4.10 18.75 0.41
C CYS A 336 4.12 17.26 0.10
N VAL A 337 4.67 16.91 -1.06
CA VAL A 337 4.76 15.53 -1.53
C VAL A 337 6.23 15.23 -1.82
N GLU A 338 6.70 14.10 -1.33
CA GLU A 338 8.09 13.66 -1.50
C GLU A 338 8.38 13.36 -2.98
N CYS A 339 9.59 13.73 -3.43
CA CYS A 339 10.10 13.32 -4.73
C CYS A 339 10.35 11.80 -4.77
N ASP A 340 10.37 11.22 -5.97
CA ASP A 340 10.72 9.81 -6.14
C ASP A 340 12.15 9.55 -5.65
N ALA A 341 12.38 8.37 -5.06
CA ALA A 341 13.69 7.98 -4.54
C ALA A 341 14.77 7.89 -5.63
N GLN A 342 14.37 7.80 -6.91
CA GLN A 342 15.28 7.82 -8.05
C GLN A 342 15.64 9.24 -8.54
N CYS A 343 15.11 10.30 -7.92
CA CYS A 343 15.50 11.67 -8.24
C CYS A 343 16.81 12.04 -7.54
N GLU A 344 17.79 12.51 -8.30
CA GLU A 344 19.04 13.03 -7.75
C GLU A 344 18.77 14.34 -7.00
N ARG A 345 19.26 14.43 -5.75
CA ARG A 345 19.11 15.64 -4.94
C ARG A 345 19.89 16.78 -5.59
N ALA A 346 19.19 17.88 -5.85
CA ALA A 346 19.81 19.06 -6.43
C ALA A 346 20.58 19.84 -5.35
N ASP A 347 21.90 20.00 -5.51
CA ASP A 347 22.73 20.77 -4.57
C ASP A 347 22.61 22.29 -4.75
N ASP A 348 22.16 22.73 -5.92
CA ASP A 348 21.87 24.15 -6.23
C ASP A 348 20.45 24.52 -5.81
N ASP A 349 20.10 25.83 -5.86
CA ASP A 349 18.74 26.37 -5.62
C ASP A 349 17.68 25.90 -6.65
N SER A 350 17.97 24.82 -7.38
CA SER A 350 17.06 24.14 -8.30
C SER A 350 16.21 23.09 -7.61
N LEU A 351 15.03 22.83 -8.18
CA LEU A 351 14.12 21.79 -7.69
C LEU A 351 14.66 20.40 -8.01
N THR A 352 14.37 19.42 -7.15
CA THR A 352 14.73 18.01 -7.37
C THR A 352 13.70 17.28 -8.25
N CYS A 353 12.42 17.60 -8.09
CA CYS A 353 11.34 17.08 -8.93
C CYS A 353 10.26 18.15 -9.13
N ASN A 354 9.42 17.98 -10.16
CA ASN A 354 8.29 18.87 -10.45
C ASN A 354 6.92 18.18 -10.33
N GLY A 355 6.90 16.92 -9.87
CA GLY A 355 5.72 16.08 -9.79
C GLY A 355 6.03 14.76 -9.10
N PRO A 356 5.00 13.92 -8.88
CA PRO A 356 5.18 12.61 -8.26
C PRO A 356 5.69 11.59 -9.27
N GLY A 357 6.54 10.66 -8.84
CA GLY A 357 7.00 9.55 -9.67
C GLY A 357 8.34 9.80 -10.40
N PRO A 358 8.94 8.73 -10.95
CA PRO A 358 10.30 8.74 -11.47
C PRO A 358 10.47 9.51 -12.79
N GLU A 359 9.39 9.82 -13.50
CA GLU A 359 9.37 10.60 -14.74
C GLU A 359 9.45 12.12 -14.51
N HIS A 360 9.17 12.54 -13.26
CA HIS A 360 9.09 13.93 -12.86
C HIS A 360 10.37 14.43 -12.16
N CYS A 361 11.41 13.60 -12.13
CA CYS A 361 12.73 14.01 -11.66
C CYS A 361 13.38 15.00 -12.62
N ILE A 362 14.03 16.04 -12.07
CA ILE A 362 14.83 16.96 -12.90
C ILE A 362 16.10 16.24 -13.40
N LYS A 363 16.70 15.40 -12.56
CA LYS A 363 17.86 14.57 -12.89
C LYS A 363 17.74 13.21 -12.19
N CYS A 364 18.13 12.14 -12.88
CA CYS A 364 18.07 10.77 -12.34
C CYS A 364 19.29 10.46 -11.49
N LEU A 365 19.07 9.85 -10.33
CA LEU A 365 20.13 9.42 -9.40
C LEU A 365 21.00 8.31 -9.99
N HIS A 366 20.38 7.34 -10.70
CA HIS A 366 21.07 6.18 -11.26
C HIS A 366 21.02 6.21 -12.80
N PHE A 367 19.98 5.60 -13.40
CA PHE A 367 19.83 5.49 -14.85
C PHE A 367 18.49 6.07 -15.31
N LYS A 368 18.39 6.34 -16.60
CA LYS A 368 17.15 6.82 -17.23
C LYS A 368 16.69 5.85 -18.31
N ASP A 369 15.50 5.29 -18.13
CA ASP A 369 14.87 4.38 -19.10
C ASP A 369 13.66 5.07 -19.75
N GLY A 370 13.89 5.66 -20.93
CA GLY A 370 12.90 6.51 -21.59
C GLY A 370 12.65 7.77 -20.76
N PRO A 371 11.41 8.06 -20.32
CA PRO A 371 11.13 9.19 -19.43
C PRO A 371 11.45 8.91 -17.96
N ASN A 372 11.54 7.65 -17.53
CA ASN A 372 11.56 7.27 -16.11
C ASN A 372 13.00 7.13 -15.57
N CYS A 373 13.26 7.64 -14.37
CA CYS A 373 14.46 7.31 -13.62
C CYS A 373 14.35 5.91 -12.98
N VAL A 374 15.38 5.08 -13.13
CA VAL A 374 15.39 3.69 -12.65
C VAL A 374 16.71 3.35 -11.96
N GLU A 375 16.64 2.46 -10.97
CA GLU A 375 17.82 2.01 -10.22
C GLU A 375 18.78 1.19 -11.09
N LYS A 376 18.24 0.39 -12.03
CA LYS A 376 18.99 -0.40 -13.00
C LYS A 376 18.22 -0.44 -14.33
N CYS A 377 18.93 -0.44 -15.45
CA CYS A 377 18.31 -0.70 -16.75
C CYS A 377 17.63 -2.08 -16.78
N PRO A 378 16.50 -2.22 -17.51
CA PRO A 378 15.81 -3.50 -17.70
C PRO A 378 16.76 -4.65 -18.07
N ASP A 379 16.84 -5.66 -17.22
CA ASP A 379 17.74 -6.79 -17.38
C ASP A 379 16.95 -8.09 -17.17
N GLY A 380 16.40 -8.64 -18.26
CA GLY A 380 15.59 -9.85 -18.22
C GLY A 380 14.13 -9.62 -17.84
N LEU A 381 13.58 -8.42 -18.08
CA LEU A 381 12.16 -8.17 -17.87
C LEU A 381 11.30 -8.87 -18.93
N GLN A 382 10.19 -9.46 -18.52
CA GLN A 382 9.27 -10.12 -19.46
C GLN A 382 8.56 -9.07 -20.32
N GLY A 383 8.88 -9.04 -21.63
CA GLY A 383 8.11 -8.31 -22.63
C GLY A 383 7.00 -9.18 -23.25
N ALA A 384 6.23 -8.59 -24.16
CA ALA A 384 5.10 -9.27 -24.82
C ALA A 384 5.52 -10.53 -25.61
N ASN A 385 6.68 -10.49 -26.29
CA ASN A 385 7.14 -11.55 -27.18
C ASN A 385 8.48 -12.19 -26.74
N SER A 386 9.29 -11.48 -25.97
CA SER A 386 10.62 -11.92 -25.54
C SER A 386 11.03 -11.21 -24.25
N PHE A 387 12.10 -11.68 -23.61
CA PHE A 387 12.74 -10.92 -22.55
C PHE A 387 13.35 -9.63 -23.11
N ILE A 388 13.29 -8.58 -22.30
CA ILE A 388 13.81 -7.25 -22.60
C ILE A 388 15.10 -7.07 -21.82
N PHE A 389 16.15 -6.77 -22.56
CA PHE A 389 17.46 -6.42 -22.04
C PHE A 389 17.86 -5.05 -22.57
N LYS A 390 18.31 -4.19 -21.67
CA LYS A 390 18.86 -2.88 -21.96
C LYS A 390 20.19 -2.72 -21.24
N TYR A 391 21.09 -1.96 -21.82
CA TYR A 391 22.36 -1.59 -21.21
C TYR A 391 22.41 -0.06 -21.04
N ALA A 392 23.21 0.39 -20.08
CA ALA A 392 23.44 1.81 -19.86
C ALA A 392 24.60 2.32 -20.73
N GLU A 393 24.43 3.48 -21.36
CA GLU A 393 25.54 4.20 -21.99
C GLU A 393 26.27 5.12 -21.01
N SER A 394 27.32 5.81 -21.47
CA SER A 394 28.14 6.70 -20.64
C SER A 394 27.37 7.90 -20.07
N ASN A 395 26.19 8.21 -20.61
CA ASN A 395 25.26 9.22 -20.12
C ASN A 395 24.21 8.65 -19.13
N ASN A 396 24.35 7.38 -18.73
CA ASN A 396 23.41 6.63 -17.90
C ASN A 396 21.99 6.45 -18.49
N GLU A 397 21.83 6.58 -19.80
CA GLU A 397 20.57 6.26 -20.48
C GLU A 397 20.53 4.78 -20.88
N CYS A 398 19.34 4.16 -20.74
CA CYS A 398 19.12 2.75 -21.03
C CYS A 398 18.73 2.55 -22.50
N HIS A 399 19.57 1.83 -23.24
CA HIS A 399 19.36 1.51 -24.65
C HIS A 399 19.09 0.01 -24.86
N PRO A 400 18.24 -0.37 -25.83
CA PRO A 400 17.93 -1.77 -26.11
C PRO A 400 19.17 -2.52 -26.57
N CYS A 401 19.36 -3.73 -26.03
CA CYS A 401 20.36 -4.67 -26.54
C CYS A 401 20.04 -5.07 -27.98
N HIS A 402 21.07 -5.54 -28.70
CA HIS A 402 20.87 -6.16 -30.01
C HIS A 402 19.90 -7.36 -29.90
N SER A 403 19.07 -7.60 -30.92
CA SER A 403 18.03 -8.64 -30.91
C SER A 403 18.55 -10.05 -30.66
N ASN A 404 19.84 -10.29 -30.93
CA ASN A 404 20.51 -11.57 -30.72
C ASN A 404 20.97 -11.79 -29.27
N CYS A 405 20.96 -10.76 -28.42
CA CYS A 405 21.40 -10.86 -27.03
C CYS A 405 20.25 -11.31 -26.12
N THR A 406 19.96 -12.61 -26.13
CA THR A 406 18.86 -13.25 -25.37
C THR A 406 19.18 -13.51 -23.90
N GLN A 407 20.43 -13.27 -23.46
CA GLN A 407 20.91 -13.46 -22.09
C GLN A 407 21.46 -12.15 -21.46
N GLY A 408 21.19 -11.00 -22.09
CA GLY A 408 21.71 -9.71 -21.65
C GLY A 408 23.13 -9.39 -22.15
N TYR A 409 23.70 -8.32 -21.57
CA TYR A 409 25.02 -7.77 -21.92
C TYR A 409 25.92 -7.79 -20.68
N VAL A 410 27.20 -8.18 -20.85
CA VAL A 410 28.24 -8.02 -19.81
C VAL A 410 29.20 -6.96 -20.30
N GLN A 411 29.31 -5.84 -19.57
CA GLN A 411 30.29 -4.81 -19.87
C GLN A 411 31.67 -5.28 -19.40
N THR A 412 32.42 -5.93 -20.30
CA THR A 412 33.83 -6.23 -20.04
C THR A 412 34.64 -4.95 -20.25
N HIS A 413 35.24 -4.43 -19.18
CA HIS A 413 36.32 -3.44 -19.26
C HIS A 413 37.56 -4.13 -19.88
N VAL A 414 37.59 -4.27 -21.20
CA VAL A 414 38.81 -4.71 -21.91
C VAL A 414 39.64 -3.46 -22.19
N SER A 415 40.62 -3.23 -21.33
CA SER A 415 41.70 -2.30 -21.62
C SER A 415 42.71 -2.98 -22.55
N TYR A 416 43.00 -2.32 -23.67
CA TYR A 416 43.99 -2.63 -24.70
C TYR A 416 43.74 -3.84 -25.61
N LEU A 417 43.32 -3.57 -26.85
CA LEU A 417 44.10 -3.78 -28.09
C LEU A 417 43.35 -3.15 -29.27
N GLY A 418 44.09 -2.51 -30.19
CA GLY A 418 43.60 -1.50 -31.12
C GLY A 418 42.62 -1.95 -32.22
N ASN A 419 41.94 -0.95 -32.79
CA ASN A 419 41.23 -0.92 -34.08
C ASN A 419 40.49 -2.21 -34.47
N VAL A 420 39.45 -2.53 -33.71
CA VAL A 420 38.33 -3.32 -34.22
C VAL A 420 37.06 -2.53 -33.91
N ASN A 421 36.25 -2.26 -34.93
CA ASN A 421 34.87 -1.80 -34.76
C ASN A 421 34.15 -2.86 -33.92
N LEU A 422 34.07 -2.62 -32.61
CA LEU A 422 33.49 -3.52 -31.63
C LEU A 422 31.97 -3.40 -31.75
N GLU A 423 31.37 -4.13 -32.68
CA GLU A 423 29.96 -4.52 -32.54
C GLU A 423 29.84 -5.25 -31.20
N ARG A 424 29.17 -4.56 -30.27
CA ARG A 424 29.06 -4.83 -28.84
C ARG A 424 28.67 -6.31 -28.61
N MET A 425 29.63 -7.10 -28.12
CA MET A 425 29.46 -8.55 -27.95
C MET A 425 28.38 -8.86 -26.91
N CYS A 426 27.38 -9.67 -27.29
CA CYS A 426 26.42 -10.25 -26.36
C CYS A 426 27.14 -11.04 -25.25
N ALA A 427 26.51 -11.19 -24.09
CA ALA A 427 26.98 -12.09 -23.04
C ALA A 427 26.93 -13.56 -23.53
N VAL A 428 27.90 -13.97 -24.34
CA VAL A 428 28.12 -15.38 -24.64
C VAL A 428 29.05 -15.89 -23.56
N GLN A 429 28.53 -16.74 -22.69
CA GLN A 429 29.31 -17.52 -21.75
C GLN A 429 30.14 -18.54 -22.56
N VAL A 430 31.20 -18.08 -23.22
CA VAL A 430 32.17 -18.98 -23.85
C VAL A 430 32.94 -19.64 -22.71
N GLY A 431 32.56 -20.87 -22.40
CA GLY A 431 33.37 -21.76 -21.57
C GLY A 431 34.74 -21.92 -22.23
N VAL A 432 35.74 -21.20 -21.73
CA VAL A 432 37.13 -21.40 -22.11
C VAL A 432 37.58 -22.70 -21.46
N SER A 433 37.40 -23.81 -22.18
CA SER A 433 38.11 -25.06 -21.91
C SER A 433 39.59 -24.81 -22.13
N LEU A 434 40.33 -24.59 -21.04
CA LEU A 434 41.79 -24.62 -21.02
C LEU A 434 42.25 -26.05 -21.33
N PHE A 435 42.48 -26.35 -22.60
CA PHE A 435 43.35 -27.46 -23.00
C PHE A 435 44.78 -27.09 -22.57
N ARG A 436 45.24 -27.70 -21.47
CA ARG A 436 46.67 -27.82 -21.17
C ARG A 436 47.24 -28.91 -22.08
N HIS A 437 48.11 -28.53 -23.00
CA HIS A 437 49.08 -29.43 -23.61
C HIS A 437 50.23 -29.74 -22.64
#